data_AF-A0A953SAC6-F1
#
_entry.id   AF-A0A953SAC6-F1
#
_cell.length_a   1.000
_cell.length_b   1.000
_cell.length_c   1.000
_cell.angle_alpha   90.00
_cell.angle_beta   90.00
_cell.angle_gamma   90.00
#
_symmetry.space_group_name_H-M   'P 1'
#
loop_
_entity.id
_entity.type
_entity.pdbx_description
1 polymer ?
#
loop_
_entity_poly.entity_id
_entity_poly.type
_entity_poly.pdbx_seq_one_letter_code
_entity_poly.pdbx_strand_id
1 'polypeptide(L)'
;MPNNGRTYSSHLNPGGCEPRKAVPCSKVALPPISRTMKLLSGLLVFMASALQSQSIYDLFGTDQFHRAYLEAKSNEVTFDPFQEINWEGKARIALPWLNLDRPTPPQIARLSTFESAGPQFRSVGFRAPLDSAVSRATYLLIYAGGVIPLQPVQLKGSVDFDFDTGMTIVQRRVASGAVVGKPSRPVTTAAFAIVGKPADIKEVHPGAKFEKRKQAGPAVYDFTDGSRTVTWTASSQEQPDAASAISFRLAYQQLLLVKWNSDFCGSVYTLFTADTALKPIAGNDYDCDP
;
A
#
# COMPACT_ATOMS: atom_id res chain seq x y z
N MET A 1 37.47 -13.60 38.03
CA MET A 1 38.94 -13.83 37.99
C MET A 1 39.31 -14.41 36.62
N PRO A 2 40.57 -14.26 36.16
CA PRO A 2 40.82 -13.76 34.80
C PRO A 2 41.40 -14.79 33.81
N ASN A 3 41.53 -14.31 32.56
CA ASN A 3 42.52 -14.69 31.53
C ASN A 3 42.65 -16.17 31.11
N ASN A 4 42.58 -16.38 29.79
CA ASN A 4 43.82 -16.57 29.00
C ASN A 4 43.53 -16.43 27.50
N GLY A 5 44.22 -15.49 26.85
CA GLY A 5 44.37 -15.51 25.40
C GLY A 5 45.55 -16.39 24.98
N ARG A 6 45.60 -16.81 23.71
CA ARG A 6 46.86 -17.18 23.04
C ARG A 6 46.80 -16.89 21.55
N THR A 7 47.66 -15.98 21.14
CA THR A 7 48.06 -15.75 19.74
C THR A 7 48.85 -16.94 19.23
N TYR A 8 48.78 -17.21 17.92
CA TYR A 8 49.86 -17.87 17.19
C TYR A 8 50.12 -17.11 15.89
N SER A 9 51.39 -16.86 15.60
CA SER A 9 51.88 -16.24 14.37
C SER A 9 53.22 -16.85 13.99
N SER A 10 53.33 -17.31 12.74
CA SER A 10 54.57 -17.69 12.05
C SER A 10 54.23 -17.87 10.57
N HIS A 11 54.46 -16.87 9.72
CA HIS A 11 55.71 -16.69 8.96
C HIS A 11 56.11 -17.91 8.12
N LEU A 12 56.08 -17.78 6.79
CA LEU A 12 57.31 -17.61 5.98
C LEU A 12 57.02 -17.15 4.54
N ASN A 13 57.76 -16.11 4.14
CA ASN A 13 58.02 -15.64 2.77
C ASN A 13 59.15 -16.53 2.13
N PRO A 14 59.65 -16.38 0.87
CA PRO A 14 59.81 -15.12 0.12
C PRO A 14 59.77 -15.16 -1.43
N GLY A 15 60.01 -13.99 -2.06
CA GLY A 15 60.65 -13.87 -3.39
C GLY A 15 59.74 -13.36 -4.52
N GLY A 16 60.08 -12.31 -5.29
CA GLY A 16 61.26 -11.44 -5.20
C GLY A 16 61.14 -10.20 -6.11
N CYS A 17 61.98 -9.19 -5.88
CA CYS A 17 62.03 -7.94 -6.65
C CYS A 17 62.98 -8.04 -7.86
N GLU A 18 62.77 -7.23 -8.90
CA GLU A 18 63.70 -6.14 -9.28
C GLU A 18 63.19 -5.31 -10.50
N PRO A 19 63.70 -4.07 -10.74
CA PRO A 19 63.08 -3.06 -11.60
C PRO A 19 63.90 -2.66 -12.85
N ARG A 20 63.38 -1.73 -13.69
CA ARG A 20 64.20 -0.72 -14.41
C ARG A 20 63.43 0.41 -15.15
N LYS A 21 63.72 1.66 -14.73
CA LYS A 21 64.02 2.90 -15.51
C LYS A 21 62.98 3.61 -16.42
N ALA A 22 62.89 4.93 -16.19
CA ALA A 22 62.25 6.00 -16.98
C ALA A 22 63.26 6.65 -18.00
N VAL A 23 63.03 7.71 -18.81
CA VAL A 23 62.09 8.86 -18.67
C VAL A 23 61.31 9.33 -19.94
N PRO A 24 61.75 10.27 -20.84
CA PRO A 24 60.84 11.39 -21.14
C PRO A 24 60.52 11.74 -22.61
N CYS A 25 59.43 12.53 -22.76
CA CYS A 25 59.19 13.64 -23.71
C CYS A 25 59.26 13.44 -25.24
N SER A 26 58.17 13.82 -25.93
CA SER A 26 58.18 14.99 -26.83
C SER A 26 56.78 15.48 -27.24
N LYS A 27 56.68 16.78 -27.56
CA LYS A 27 55.49 17.45 -28.14
C LYS A 27 55.60 17.46 -29.67
N VAL A 28 54.48 17.33 -30.39
CA VAL A 28 54.29 17.88 -31.74
C VAL A 28 52.86 18.41 -31.87
N ALA A 29 52.66 19.51 -32.60
CA ALA A 29 51.35 20.12 -32.83
C ALA A 29 51.09 20.35 -34.33
N LEU A 30 49.84 20.13 -34.75
CA LEU A 30 49.04 20.78 -35.82
C LEU A 30 49.68 21.08 -37.20
N PRO A 31 48.94 20.83 -38.31
CA PRO A 31 47.93 21.81 -38.76
C PRO A 31 46.60 21.21 -39.30
N PRO A 32 45.57 22.03 -39.58
CA PRO A 32 44.24 21.61 -40.07
C PRO A 32 44.11 21.70 -41.62
N ILE A 33 42.98 21.25 -42.19
CA ILE A 33 42.13 21.97 -43.19
C ILE A 33 41.08 21.06 -43.90
N SER A 34 39.90 21.66 -44.15
CA SER A 34 38.83 21.36 -45.14
C SER A 34 38.14 20.00 -45.24
N ARG A 35 36.86 20.03 -44.82
CA ARG A 35 35.64 19.63 -45.58
C ARG A 35 35.84 18.91 -46.93
N THR A 36 35.19 17.74 -47.05
CA THR A 36 34.26 17.44 -48.16
C THR A 36 33.00 16.79 -47.61
N MET A 37 31.84 17.34 -47.94
CA MET A 37 30.54 16.71 -47.65
C MET A 37 30.37 15.43 -48.48
N LYS A 38 29.92 14.35 -47.86
CA LYS A 38 29.01 13.40 -48.51
C LYS A 38 27.82 13.16 -47.58
N LEU A 39 26.66 13.67 -47.96
CA LEU A 39 25.39 13.21 -47.41
C LEU A 39 25.29 11.70 -47.67
N LEU A 40 25.00 10.93 -46.63
CA LEU A 40 24.42 9.61 -46.78
C LEU A 40 23.26 9.54 -45.79
N SER A 41 22.06 9.52 -46.37
CA SER A 41 20.78 9.58 -45.66
C SER A 41 20.53 8.30 -44.88
N GLY A 42 21.11 8.21 -43.69
CA GLY A 42 20.72 7.22 -42.68
C GLY A 42 19.46 7.68 -41.98
N LEU A 43 18.29 7.22 -42.44
CA LEU A 43 17.01 7.44 -41.78
C LEU A 43 16.94 6.59 -40.49
N LEU A 44 17.76 6.95 -39.50
CA LEU A 44 17.78 6.29 -38.20
C LEU A 44 16.50 6.69 -37.45
N VAL A 45 15.61 5.71 -37.39
CA VAL A 45 14.30 5.79 -36.74
C VAL A 45 14.48 6.31 -35.33
N PHE A 46 14.05 7.55 -35.09
CA PHE A 46 13.65 8.00 -33.76
C PHE A 46 12.42 7.16 -33.38
N MET A 47 12.65 5.94 -32.88
CA MET A 47 11.67 5.28 -32.02
C MET A 47 11.60 6.14 -30.78
N ALA A 48 10.70 7.12 -30.83
CA ALA A 48 10.27 7.85 -29.67
C ALA A 48 9.87 6.79 -28.65
N SER A 49 10.67 6.65 -27.59
CA SER A 49 10.26 5.97 -26.38
C SER A 49 9.20 6.84 -25.70
N ALA A 50 8.03 6.89 -26.33
CA ALA A 50 6.73 7.14 -25.71
C ALA A 50 6.39 5.95 -24.80
N LEU A 51 7.34 5.64 -23.90
CA LEU A 51 7.06 5.00 -22.63
C LEU A 51 6.00 5.87 -21.99
N GLN A 52 4.81 5.29 -21.84
CA GLN A 52 3.60 6.00 -21.52
C GLN A 52 3.83 6.89 -20.29
N SER A 53 3.97 8.19 -20.53
CA SER A 53 3.65 9.20 -19.55
C SER A 53 2.13 9.17 -19.41
N GLN A 54 1.61 8.13 -18.75
CA GLN A 54 0.33 8.23 -18.08
C GLN A 54 0.42 9.49 -17.24
N SER A 55 -0.41 10.46 -17.61
CA SER A 55 -0.46 11.76 -16.97
C SER A 55 -0.60 11.53 -15.47
N ILE A 56 0.34 12.04 -14.67
CA ILE A 56 0.28 11.97 -13.20
C ILE A 56 -1.01 12.67 -12.69
N TYR A 57 -1.66 13.47 -13.54
CA TYR A 57 -2.93 14.14 -13.28
C TYR A 57 -4.18 13.25 -13.42
N ASP A 58 -4.11 12.07 -14.07
CA ASP A 58 -5.23 11.10 -14.14
C ASP A 58 -5.23 10.07 -12.98
N LEU A 59 -4.30 10.20 -12.02
CA LEU A 59 -4.02 9.17 -11.01
C LEU A 59 -5.00 9.07 -9.83
N PHE A 60 -6.09 9.85 -9.73
CA PHE A 60 -6.86 9.88 -8.46
C PHE A 60 -8.38 9.81 -8.65
N GLY A 61 -8.82 8.67 -9.20
CA GLY A 61 -10.14 8.10 -8.88
C GLY A 61 -10.16 7.43 -7.49
N THR A 62 -11.35 7.03 -7.03
CA THR A 62 -11.56 6.27 -5.78
C THR A 62 -10.69 5.01 -5.70
N ASP A 63 -10.46 4.39 -6.86
CA ASP A 63 -9.91 3.05 -7.05
C ASP A 63 -8.40 2.96 -6.74
N GLN A 64 -7.79 4.07 -6.30
CA GLN A 64 -6.40 4.11 -5.84
C GLN A 64 -6.24 4.05 -4.31
N PHE A 65 -7.32 4.25 -3.55
CA PHE A 65 -7.28 4.27 -2.08
C PHE A 65 -8.09 3.12 -1.51
N HIS A 66 -7.43 1.98 -1.29
CA HIS A 66 -8.08 0.81 -0.72
C HIS A 66 -8.19 0.96 0.80
N ARG A 67 -9.36 0.63 1.36
CA ARG A 67 -9.59 0.68 2.80
C ARG A 67 -8.59 -0.25 3.51
N ALA A 68 -8.00 0.24 4.61
CA ALA A 68 -7.00 -0.51 5.36
C ALA A 68 -7.39 -0.62 6.83
N TYR A 69 -7.28 -1.83 7.38
CA TYR A 69 -7.73 -2.18 8.72
C TYR A 69 -6.58 -2.79 9.52
N LEU A 70 -6.44 -2.41 10.79
CA LEU A 70 -5.35 -2.84 11.66
C LEU A 70 -5.79 -3.98 12.58
N GLU A 71 -5.16 -5.15 12.43
CA GLU A 71 -5.32 -6.27 13.36
C GLU A 71 -4.42 -6.01 14.59
N ALA A 72 -4.95 -5.25 15.56
CA ALA A 72 -4.16 -4.66 16.66
C ALA A 72 -3.31 -5.64 17.48
N LYS A 73 -3.73 -6.91 17.60
CA LYS A 73 -2.99 -7.96 18.32
C LYS A 73 -1.71 -8.40 17.60
N SER A 74 -1.66 -8.30 16.28
CA SER A 74 -0.54 -8.76 15.44
C SER A 74 0.23 -7.61 14.77
N ASN A 75 -0.31 -6.39 14.82
CA ASN A 75 0.18 -5.22 14.05
C ASN A 75 0.28 -5.57 12.54
N GLU A 76 -0.62 -6.42 12.05
CA GLU A 76 -0.85 -6.66 10.63
C GLU A 76 -1.90 -5.68 10.11
N VAL A 77 -1.74 -5.19 8.88
CA VAL A 77 -2.73 -4.36 8.19
C VAL A 77 -3.32 -5.14 7.03
N THR A 78 -4.64 -5.26 6.98
CA THR A 78 -5.37 -5.91 5.89
C THR A 78 -6.00 -4.87 4.98
N PHE A 79 -5.88 -5.04 3.67
CA PHE A 79 -6.44 -4.15 2.65
C PHE A 79 -6.80 -4.93 1.38
N ASP A 80 -7.74 -4.43 0.60
CA ASP A 80 -8.18 -5.08 -0.64
C ASP A 80 -7.05 -5.12 -1.68
N PRO A 81 -6.96 -6.17 -2.53
CA PRO A 81 -5.89 -6.26 -3.52
C PRO A 81 -6.08 -5.28 -4.67
N PHE A 82 -5.02 -4.57 -5.04
CA PHE A 82 -4.95 -3.68 -6.22
C PHE A 82 -4.86 -4.42 -7.57
N GLN A 83 -4.78 -5.74 -7.52
CA GLN A 83 -4.67 -6.62 -8.68
C GLN A 83 -5.71 -7.72 -8.53
N GLU A 84 -6.23 -8.24 -9.64
CA GLU A 84 -7.07 -9.43 -9.60
C GLU A 84 -6.26 -10.62 -9.04
N ILE A 85 -6.84 -11.35 -8.08
CA ILE A 85 -6.23 -12.53 -7.45
C ILE A 85 -7.16 -13.72 -7.73
N ASN A 86 -6.60 -14.82 -8.23
CA ASN A 86 -7.31 -16.10 -8.33
C ASN A 86 -7.46 -16.74 -6.94
N TRP A 87 -8.36 -16.18 -6.13
CA TRP A 87 -8.63 -16.61 -4.76
C TRP A 87 -9.03 -18.07 -4.66
N GLU A 88 -9.76 -18.60 -5.64
CA GLU A 88 -10.11 -20.01 -5.71
C GLU A 88 -8.87 -20.90 -5.87
N GLY A 89 -7.96 -20.56 -6.80
CA GLY A 89 -6.70 -21.27 -6.97
C GLY A 89 -5.85 -21.23 -5.70
N LYS A 90 -5.81 -20.08 -5.01
CA LYS A 90 -5.14 -19.94 -3.71
C LYS A 90 -5.78 -20.82 -2.64
N ALA A 91 -7.11 -20.87 -2.55
CA ALA A 91 -7.84 -21.69 -1.61
C ALA A 91 -7.60 -23.19 -1.82
N ARG A 92 -7.63 -23.68 -3.08
CA ARG A 92 -7.38 -25.10 -3.40
C ARG A 92 -5.98 -25.56 -2.96
N ILE A 93 -4.97 -24.69 -3.09
CA ILE A 93 -3.60 -24.97 -2.65
C ILE A 93 -3.48 -24.90 -1.11
N ALA A 94 -4.12 -23.93 -0.47
CA ALA A 94 -4.03 -23.71 0.98
C ALA A 94 -4.88 -24.68 1.81
N LEU A 95 -5.94 -25.26 1.24
CA LEU A 95 -6.89 -26.15 1.89
C LEU A 95 -6.95 -27.54 1.23
N PRO A 96 -5.83 -28.28 1.11
CA PRO A 96 -5.78 -29.57 0.39
C PRO A 96 -6.63 -30.67 1.06
N TRP A 97 -7.05 -30.46 2.32
CA TRP A 97 -7.94 -31.35 3.05
C TRP A 97 -9.42 -31.17 2.69
N LEU A 98 -9.79 -30.14 1.93
CA LEU A 98 -11.18 -29.74 1.65
C LEU A 98 -11.45 -29.80 0.14
N ASN A 99 -12.44 -30.60 -0.27
CA ASN A 99 -12.96 -30.53 -1.63
C ASN A 99 -13.90 -29.31 -1.73
N LEU A 100 -13.44 -28.22 -2.37
CA LEU A 100 -14.22 -26.98 -2.47
C LEU A 100 -15.49 -27.13 -3.34
N ASP A 101 -15.56 -28.10 -4.24
CA ASP A 101 -16.70 -28.28 -5.14
C ASP A 101 -17.76 -29.22 -4.56
N ARG A 102 -17.32 -30.23 -3.80
CA ARG A 102 -18.14 -31.28 -3.19
C ARG A 102 -17.54 -31.71 -1.84
N PRO A 103 -17.64 -30.88 -0.79
CA PRO A 103 -17.15 -31.24 0.53
C PRO A 103 -18.03 -32.38 1.10
N THR A 104 -17.37 -33.39 1.66
CA THR A 104 -18.01 -34.50 2.34
C THR A 104 -18.58 -34.07 3.70
N PRO A 105 -19.58 -34.75 4.27
CA PRO A 105 -20.13 -34.38 5.58
C PRO A 105 -19.07 -34.20 6.70
N PRO A 106 -18.02 -35.04 6.82
CA PRO A 106 -16.93 -34.81 7.77
C PRO A 106 -16.07 -33.57 7.49
N GLN A 107 -15.97 -33.13 6.23
CA GLN A 107 -15.30 -31.86 5.89
C GLN A 107 -16.20 -30.66 6.24
N ILE A 108 -17.50 -30.75 5.97
CA ILE A 108 -18.48 -29.70 6.30
C ILE A 108 -18.55 -29.46 7.80
N ALA A 109 -18.51 -30.53 8.60
CA ALA A 109 -18.51 -30.46 10.07
C ALA A 109 -17.26 -29.78 10.68
N ARG A 110 -16.22 -29.51 9.86
CA ARG A 110 -15.00 -28.78 10.27
C ARG A 110 -15.01 -27.31 9.87
N LEU A 111 -16.03 -26.85 9.14
CA LEU A 111 -16.18 -25.46 8.73
C LEU A 111 -16.80 -24.63 9.87
N SER A 112 -16.42 -23.35 9.96
CA SER A 112 -16.97 -22.43 10.94
C SER A 112 -18.41 -22.06 10.60
N THR A 113 -19.27 -21.99 11.60
CA THR A 113 -20.66 -21.51 11.51
C THR A 113 -20.73 -20.02 11.80
N PHE A 114 -21.52 -19.25 11.03
CA PHE A 114 -21.88 -17.88 11.40
C PHE A 114 -23.39 -17.79 11.60
N GLU A 115 -23.81 -17.63 12.86
CA GLU A 115 -25.23 -17.67 13.24
C GLU A 115 -26.06 -16.56 12.58
N SER A 116 -25.47 -15.38 12.39
CA SER A 116 -26.08 -14.23 11.70
C SER A 116 -26.37 -14.47 10.21
N ALA A 117 -25.70 -15.44 9.58
CA ALA A 117 -25.95 -15.87 8.21
C ALA A 117 -26.83 -17.15 8.12
N GLY A 118 -27.30 -17.66 9.27
CA GLY A 118 -28.16 -18.84 9.37
C GLY A 118 -27.40 -20.16 9.53
N PRO A 119 -28.09 -21.21 10.02
CA PRO A 119 -27.47 -22.49 10.38
C PRO A 119 -26.99 -23.31 9.19
N GLN A 120 -27.20 -22.86 7.95
CA GLN A 120 -26.67 -23.47 6.73
C GLN A 120 -25.40 -22.77 6.19
N PHE A 121 -25.10 -21.54 6.61
CA PHE A 121 -23.89 -20.84 6.17
C PHE A 121 -22.65 -21.42 6.86
N ARG A 122 -21.60 -21.71 6.08
CA ARG A 122 -20.33 -22.23 6.57
C ARG A 122 -19.17 -21.51 5.90
N SER A 123 -18.08 -21.34 6.62
CA SER A 123 -16.86 -20.72 6.11
C SER A 123 -15.60 -21.48 6.50
N VAL A 124 -14.51 -21.19 5.80
CA VAL A 124 -13.15 -21.53 6.23
C VAL A 124 -12.19 -20.42 5.82
N GLY A 125 -11.44 -19.91 6.80
CA GLY A 125 -10.34 -18.99 6.55
C GLY A 125 -9.07 -19.72 6.09
N PHE A 126 -8.32 -19.12 5.17
CA PHE A 126 -7.01 -19.60 4.74
C PHE A 126 -5.98 -18.47 4.62
N ARG A 127 -4.71 -18.84 4.69
CA ARG A 127 -3.57 -17.96 4.37
C ARG A 127 -2.86 -18.55 3.16
N ALA A 128 -2.39 -17.72 2.24
CA ALA A 128 -1.67 -18.17 1.05
C ALA A 128 -0.47 -17.26 0.72
N PRO A 129 0.56 -17.77 0.03
CA PRO A 129 1.67 -16.95 -0.46
C PRO A 129 1.19 -15.86 -1.43
N LEU A 130 1.82 -14.69 -1.33
CA LEU A 130 1.61 -13.56 -2.23
C LEU A 130 1.80 -13.96 -3.70
N ASP A 131 1.05 -13.32 -4.58
CA ASP A 131 1.36 -13.35 -6.01
C ASP A 131 2.59 -12.51 -6.34
N SER A 132 3.27 -12.87 -7.44
CA SER A 132 4.46 -12.16 -7.91
C SER A 132 4.18 -10.71 -8.32
N ALA A 133 2.93 -10.35 -8.62
CA ALA A 133 2.53 -8.96 -8.83
C ALA A 133 2.48 -8.20 -7.49
N VAL A 134 1.70 -8.70 -6.54
CA VAL A 134 1.51 -8.12 -5.19
C VAL A 134 2.84 -7.96 -4.47
N SER A 135 3.69 -9.00 -4.47
CA SER A 135 5.00 -8.97 -3.77
C SER A 135 6.03 -8.00 -4.35
N ARG A 136 5.87 -7.54 -5.61
CA ARG A 136 6.79 -6.60 -6.27
C ARG A 136 6.32 -5.15 -6.25
N ALA A 137 5.06 -4.89 -5.93
CA ALA A 137 4.55 -3.52 -5.78
C ALA A 137 5.03 -2.92 -4.46
N THR A 138 5.32 -1.61 -4.46
CA THR A 138 5.56 -0.85 -3.23
C THR A 138 4.23 -0.28 -2.75
N TYR A 139 3.89 -0.54 -1.49
CA TYR A 139 2.68 0.00 -0.88
C TYR A 139 3.02 0.99 0.22
N LEU A 140 2.12 1.96 0.41
CA LEU A 140 2.17 2.90 1.52
C LEU A 140 0.88 2.76 2.34
N LEU A 141 1.03 2.84 3.67
CA LEU A 141 -0.05 2.96 4.62
C LEU A 141 -0.24 4.43 4.98
N ILE A 142 -1.45 4.95 4.76
CA ILE A 142 -1.93 6.23 5.27
C ILE A 142 -2.68 5.94 6.59
N TYR A 143 -2.30 6.61 7.67
CA TYR A 143 -2.89 6.45 9.00
C TYR A 143 -2.87 7.78 9.77
N ALA A 144 -3.56 7.85 10.91
CA ALA A 144 -3.78 9.11 11.64
C ALA A 144 -2.48 9.83 12.09
N GLY A 145 -1.34 9.13 12.13
CA GLY A 145 -0.04 9.68 12.51
C GLY A 145 0.99 9.81 11.39
N GLY A 146 0.64 9.54 10.12
CA GLY A 146 1.60 9.63 9.03
C GLY A 146 1.23 8.89 7.74
N VAL A 147 2.18 8.91 6.80
CA VAL A 147 2.25 7.95 5.69
C VAL A 147 3.56 7.18 5.84
N ILE A 148 3.52 5.85 5.77
CA ILE A 148 4.71 4.98 5.94
C ILE A 148 4.71 3.81 4.94
N PRO A 149 5.88 3.21 4.63
CA PRO A 149 5.93 1.98 3.85
C PRO A 149 5.14 0.83 4.50
N LEU A 150 4.43 0.08 3.65
CA LEU A 150 3.69 -1.12 3.99
C LEU A 150 4.23 -2.29 3.17
N GLN A 151 4.83 -3.29 3.83
CA GLN A 151 5.36 -4.47 3.16
C GLN A 151 4.28 -5.56 3.11
N PRO A 152 3.74 -5.96 1.94
CA PRO A 152 2.88 -7.14 1.85
C PRO A 152 3.66 -8.38 2.30
N VAL A 153 3.01 -9.27 3.06
CA VAL A 153 3.61 -10.50 3.61
C VAL A 153 2.86 -11.77 3.23
N GLN A 154 1.52 -11.73 3.14
CA GLN A 154 0.70 -12.89 2.77
C GLN A 154 -0.68 -12.47 2.28
N LEU A 155 -1.43 -13.41 1.69
CA LEU A 155 -2.85 -13.26 1.42
C LEU A 155 -3.66 -13.91 2.57
N LYS A 156 -4.79 -13.31 2.95
CA LYS A 156 -5.76 -13.83 3.93
C LYS A 156 -7.12 -13.87 3.25
N GLY A 157 -7.69 -15.05 3.08
CA GLY A 157 -8.98 -15.22 2.39
C GLY A 157 -9.95 -16.13 3.14
N SER A 158 -11.20 -16.15 2.68
CA SER A 158 -12.23 -17.09 3.07
C SER A 158 -12.73 -17.88 1.85
N VAL A 159 -13.26 -19.08 2.10
CA VAL A 159 -14.21 -19.73 1.20
C VAL A 159 -15.50 -19.95 1.97
N ASP A 160 -16.59 -19.49 1.39
CA ASP A 160 -17.91 -19.46 2.00
C ASP A 160 -18.87 -20.39 1.24
N PHE A 161 -19.81 -21.00 1.97
CA PHE A 161 -20.68 -22.07 1.46
C PHE A 161 -22.10 -21.90 2.00
N ASP A 162 -23.08 -21.92 1.09
CA ASP A 162 -24.49 -22.14 1.45
C ASP A 162 -24.84 -23.61 1.22
N PHE A 163 -25.35 -24.24 2.27
CA PHE A 163 -25.88 -25.60 2.24
C PHE A 163 -27.42 -25.61 2.25
N ASP A 164 -28.04 -26.73 1.87
CA ASP A 164 -29.44 -27.00 2.17
C ASP A 164 -29.60 -27.62 3.57
N THR A 165 -30.84 -27.95 3.95
CA THR A 165 -31.15 -28.66 5.19
C THR A 165 -30.61 -30.10 5.25
N GLY A 166 -30.20 -30.66 4.11
CA GLY A 166 -29.51 -31.95 3.99
C GLY A 166 -27.98 -31.85 3.99
N MET A 167 -27.42 -30.66 4.19
CA MET A 167 -25.99 -30.35 4.08
C MET A 167 -25.36 -30.65 2.69
N THR A 168 -26.16 -30.53 1.62
CA THR A 168 -25.66 -30.49 0.24
C THR A 168 -25.41 -29.04 -0.17
N ILE A 169 -24.34 -28.75 -0.94
CA ILE A 169 -24.09 -27.38 -1.43
C ILE A 169 -25.26 -26.94 -2.33
N VAL A 170 -25.88 -25.82 -1.97
CA VAL A 170 -26.84 -25.08 -2.82
C VAL A 170 -26.08 -24.03 -3.63
N GLN A 171 -25.19 -23.29 -2.97
CA GLN A 171 -24.35 -22.29 -3.61
C GLN A 171 -22.95 -22.30 -2.98
N ARG A 172 -21.94 -22.55 -3.81
CA ARG A 172 -20.55 -22.28 -3.45
C ARG A 172 -20.35 -20.77 -3.58
N ARG A 173 -20.06 -20.07 -2.48
CA ARG A 173 -19.79 -18.63 -2.51
C ARG A 173 -18.31 -18.35 -2.75
N VAL A 174 -18.11 -17.19 -3.35
CA VAL A 174 -16.86 -16.67 -3.90
C VAL A 174 -15.72 -16.84 -2.90
N ALA A 175 -14.63 -17.49 -3.33
CA ALA A 175 -13.37 -17.37 -2.60
C ALA A 175 -12.91 -15.91 -2.74
N SER A 176 -12.70 -15.23 -1.61
CA SER A 176 -12.34 -13.82 -1.57
C SER A 176 -11.31 -13.56 -0.47
N GLY A 177 -10.78 -12.35 -0.37
CA GLY A 177 -9.81 -12.02 0.66
C GLY A 177 -9.13 -10.67 0.49
N ALA A 178 -8.18 -10.44 1.39
CA ALA A 178 -7.36 -9.24 1.49
C ALA A 178 -5.86 -9.56 1.41
N VAL A 179 -5.08 -8.57 0.99
CA VAL A 179 -3.64 -8.56 1.19
C VAL A 179 -3.36 -8.22 2.65
N VAL A 180 -2.41 -8.94 3.24
CA VAL A 180 -1.91 -8.65 4.58
C VAL A 180 -0.52 -8.07 4.46
N GLY A 181 -0.34 -6.87 5.00
CA GLY A 181 0.94 -6.18 5.08
C GLY A 181 1.41 -5.96 6.52
N LYS A 182 2.71 -5.75 6.67
CA LYS A 182 3.33 -5.27 7.91
C LYS A 182 3.84 -3.85 7.68
N PRO A 183 3.40 -2.86 8.48
CA PRO A 183 3.93 -1.50 8.39
C PRO A 183 5.39 -1.48 8.82
N SER A 184 6.19 -0.58 8.27
CA SER A 184 7.63 -0.46 8.55
C SER A 184 7.97 -0.11 10.01
N ARG A 185 6.97 0.29 10.80
CA ARG A 185 7.02 0.51 12.26
C ARG A 185 5.64 0.22 12.86
N PRO A 186 5.53 -0.07 14.17
CA PRO A 186 4.25 -0.23 14.84
C PRO A 186 3.33 0.99 14.66
N VAL A 187 2.03 0.75 14.50
CA VAL A 187 0.99 1.79 14.39
C VAL A 187 -0.22 1.41 15.24
N THR A 188 -1.00 2.40 15.65
CA THR A 188 -2.24 2.22 16.42
C THR A 188 -3.50 2.42 15.56
N THR A 189 -3.35 2.82 14.31
CA THR A 189 -4.43 3.07 13.35
C THR A 189 -3.99 2.69 11.94
N ALA A 190 -4.97 2.39 11.09
CA ALA A 190 -4.85 2.29 9.64
C ALA A 190 -6.08 2.99 9.02
N ALA A 191 -5.92 3.64 7.87
CA ALA A 191 -7.03 4.26 7.16
C ALA A 191 -7.07 3.79 5.69
N PHE A 192 -5.98 3.98 4.94
CA PHE A 192 -5.91 3.57 3.54
C PHE A 192 -4.56 2.95 3.19
N ALA A 193 -4.58 1.95 2.31
CA ALA A 193 -3.42 1.47 1.58
C ALA A 193 -3.45 2.06 0.17
N ILE A 194 -2.26 2.33 -0.38
CA ILE A 194 -2.06 2.78 -1.77
C ILE A 194 -0.84 2.08 -2.37
N VAL A 195 -0.79 1.98 -3.70
CA VAL A 195 0.45 1.67 -4.42
C VAL A 195 1.21 2.99 -4.62
N GLY A 196 2.48 3.04 -4.19
CA GLY A 196 3.28 4.27 -4.25
C GLY A 196 4.67 4.09 -3.64
N LYS A 197 5.59 5.01 -3.92
CA LYS A 197 6.97 4.96 -3.41
C LYS A 197 7.16 5.96 -2.27
N PRO A 198 8.06 5.70 -1.30
CA PRO A 198 8.34 6.65 -0.23
C PRO A 198 8.83 8.02 -0.72
N ALA A 199 9.46 8.08 -1.90
CA ALA A 199 9.90 9.33 -2.54
C ALA A 199 8.75 10.21 -3.08
N ASP A 200 7.54 9.64 -3.22
CA ASP A 200 6.35 10.37 -3.67
C ASP A 200 5.68 11.14 -2.53
N ILE A 201 6.08 10.86 -1.27
CA ILE A 201 5.59 11.49 -0.04
C ILE A 201 6.42 12.75 0.27
N LYS A 202 5.75 13.88 0.50
CA LYS A 202 6.38 15.14 0.96
C LYS A 202 5.49 15.82 2.00
N GLU A 203 6.05 16.80 2.73
CA GLU A 203 5.28 17.76 3.54
C GLU A 203 4.23 17.10 4.47
N VAL A 204 4.65 16.08 5.23
CA VAL A 204 3.76 15.38 6.17
C VAL A 204 3.63 16.20 7.46
N HIS A 205 2.43 16.66 7.73
CA HIS A 205 2.06 17.49 8.88
C HIS A 205 0.97 16.79 9.73
N PRO A 206 1.37 15.97 10.72
CA PRO A 206 0.45 15.42 11.72
C PRO A 206 -0.12 16.53 12.61
N GLY A 207 -1.38 16.40 13.04
CA GLY A 207 -2.04 17.43 13.83
C GLY A 207 -2.44 18.66 13.00
N ALA A 208 -2.78 18.44 11.74
CA ALA A 208 -3.34 19.46 10.86
C ALA A 208 -4.64 20.04 11.47
N LYS A 209 -4.83 21.35 11.34
CA LYS A 209 -6.02 22.01 11.86
C LYS A 209 -7.20 21.83 10.92
N PHE A 210 -8.19 21.08 11.37
CA PHE A 210 -9.46 20.89 10.69
C PHE A 210 -10.59 21.15 11.69
N GLU A 211 -11.17 22.34 11.62
CA GLU A 211 -12.04 22.88 12.67
C GLU A 211 -13.45 23.14 12.15
N LYS A 212 -14.48 22.71 12.91
CA LYS A 212 -15.89 22.94 12.58
C LYS A 212 -16.30 24.37 12.96
N ARG A 213 -16.89 25.10 12.02
CA ARG A 213 -17.42 26.45 12.26
C ARG A 213 -18.65 26.41 13.16
N LYS A 214 -18.69 27.31 14.15
CA LYS A 214 -19.88 27.59 14.95
C LYS A 214 -20.83 28.50 14.15
N GLN A 215 -21.69 27.89 13.34
CA GLN A 215 -22.68 28.59 12.53
C GLN A 215 -24.01 27.83 12.49
N ALA A 216 -25.09 28.49 12.08
CA ALA A 216 -26.37 27.84 11.78
C ALA A 216 -26.40 27.32 10.33
N GLY A 217 -27.17 26.26 10.08
CA GLY A 217 -27.27 25.61 8.77
C GLY A 217 -26.30 24.43 8.61
N PRO A 218 -25.91 24.07 7.38
CA PRO A 218 -25.01 22.94 7.13
C PRO A 218 -23.68 23.08 7.87
N ALA A 219 -23.16 21.96 8.35
CA ALA A 219 -21.85 21.90 9.00
C ALA A 219 -20.74 22.29 8.00
N VAL A 220 -19.94 23.28 8.39
CA VAL A 220 -18.83 23.80 7.60
C VAL A 220 -17.53 23.61 8.38
N TYR A 221 -16.49 23.18 7.70
CA TYR A 221 -15.18 22.86 8.28
C TYR A 221 -14.09 23.64 7.54
N ASP A 222 -13.15 24.18 8.30
CA ASP A 222 -11.97 24.85 7.77
C ASP A 222 -10.73 24.00 7.99
N PHE A 223 -10.07 23.63 6.90
CA PHE A 223 -8.69 23.17 6.92
C PHE A 223 -7.76 24.37 6.80
N THR A 224 -6.75 24.47 7.67
CA THR A 224 -5.71 25.50 7.54
C THR A 224 -4.32 24.88 7.39
N ASP A 225 -3.63 25.25 6.31
CA ASP A 225 -2.23 24.88 6.03
C ASP A 225 -1.41 26.15 5.78
N GLY A 226 -0.44 26.44 6.66
CA GLY A 226 0.30 27.69 6.66
C GLY A 226 -0.62 28.92 6.70
N SER A 227 -0.51 29.78 5.68
CA SER A 227 -1.34 31.00 5.52
C SER A 227 -2.63 30.77 4.75
N ARG A 228 -2.96 29.53 4.41
CA ARG A 228 -4.09 29.19 3.53
C ARG A 228 -5.16 28.44 4.31
N THR A 229 -6.39 28.95 4.25
CA THR A 229 -7.58 28.23 4.72
C THR A 229 -8.38 27.74 3.52
N VAL A 230 -8.86 26.50 3.59
CA VAL A 230 -9.71 25.87 2.59
C VAL A 230 -10.93 25.29 3.29
N THR A 231 -12.12 25.61 2.79
CA THR A 231 -13.38 25.29 3.45
C THR A 231 -14.10 24.12 2.78
N TRP A 232 -14.76 23.27 3.58
CA TRP A 232 -15.66 22.21 3.15
C TRP A 232 -17.05 22.40 3.78
N THR A 233 -18.11 22.22 2.99
CA THR A 233 -19.49 22.21 3.48
C THR A 233 -20.05 20.80 3.33
N ALA A 234 -20.51 20.21 4.43
CA ALA A 234 -21.15 18.89 4.42
C ALA A 234 -22.52 18.95 3.71
N SER A 235 -22.82 17.96 2.87
CA SER A 235 -23.92 18.02 1.91
C SER A 235 -25.28 17.50 2.40
N SER A 236 -25.32 16.69 3.47
CA SER A 236 -26.53 15.94 3.83
C SER A 236 -26.60 15.48 5.28
N GLN A 237 -25.50 15.00 5.85
CA GLN A 237 -25.37 14.70 7.28
C GLN A 237 -24.28 15.57 7.91
N GLU A 238 -24.57 16.07 9.10
CA GLU A 238 -23.59 16.71 9.97
C GLU A 238 -22.56 15.65 10.38
N GLN A 239 -21.30 15.84 9.98
CA GLN A 239 -20.23 15.01 10.49
C GLN A 239 -19.98 15.39 11.97
N PRO A 240 -19.59 14.43 12.82
CA PRO A 240 -19.12 14.74 14.17
C PRO A 240 -17.84 15.59 14.11
N ASP A 241 -17.36 16.06 15.27
CA ASP A 241 -16.10 16.80 15.31
C ASP A 241 -14.92 15.89 14.91
N ALA A 242 -13.91 16.47 14.27
CA ALA A 242 -12.71 15.74 13.91
C ALA A 242 -11.90 15.38 15.16
N ALA A 243 -11.57 14.09 15.31
CA ALA A 243 -10.70 13.58 16.37
C ALA A 243 -9.23 13.97 16.13
N SER A 244 -8.82 13.97 14.85
CA SER A 244 -7.48 14.39 14.42
C SER A 244 -7.46 14.58 12.90
N ALA A 245 -6.51 15.35 12.38
CA ALA A 245 -6.23 15.37 10.95
C ALA A 245 -4.73 15.37 10.67
N ILE A 246 -4.37 14.96 9.46
CA ILE A 246 -2.99 14.92 8.94
C ILE A 246 -3.03 15.44 7.50
N SER A 247 -2.25 16.49 7.23
CA SER A 247 -1.98 17.02 5.90
C SER A 247 -0.71 16.38 5.35
N PHE A 248 -0.67 16.04 4.07
CA PHE A 248 0.52 15.50 3.40
C PHE A 248 0.46 15.73 1.89
N ARG A 249 1.62 15.80 1.24
CA ARG A 249 1.70 15.70 -0.22
C ARG A 249 1.98 14.28 -0.66
N LEU A 250 1.24 13.83 -1.67
CA LEU A 250 1.49 12.58 -2.39
C LEU A 250 1.48 12.89 -3.90
N ALA A 251 2.55 12.53 -4.61
CA ALA A 251 2.67 12.76 -6.05
C ALA A 251 2.31 14.21 -6.46
N TYR A 252 2.80 15.19 -5.68
CA TYR A 252 2.57 16.64 -5.79
C TYR A 252 1.21 17.18 -5.34
N GLN A 253 0.18 16.33 -5.17
CA GLN A 253 -1.15 16.76 -4.69
C GLN A 253 -1.19 16.93 -3.18
N GLN A 254 -1.87 17.97 -2.70
CA GLN A 254 -2.13 18.17 -1.27
C GLN A 254 -3.32 17.31 -0.84
N LEU A 255 -3.09 16.39 0.08
CA LEU A 255 -4.09 15.51 0.67
C LEU A 255 -4.27 15.79 2.16
N LEU A 256 -5.48 15.61 2.65
CA LEU A 256 -5.85 15.71 4.05
C LEU A 256 -6.62 14.46 4.47
N LEU A 257 -6.05 13.68 5.37
CA LEU A 257 -6.77 12.59 6.05
C LEU A 257 -7.35 13.14 7.35
N VAL A 258 -8.67 13.11 7.48
CA VAL A 258 -9.41 13.43 8.71
C VAL A 258 -9.85 12.12 9.37
N LYS A 259 -9.58 11.98 10.66
CA LYS A 259 -10.25 10.99 11.54
C LYS A 259 -11.38 11.70 12.26
N TRP A 260 -12.57 11.13 12.21
CA TRP A 260 -13.74 11.64 12.93
C TRP A 260 -13.88 10.99 14.31
N ASN A 261 -14.48 11.70 15.26
CA ASN A 261 -15.02 11.06 16.46
C ASN A 261 -16.22 10.19 16.05
N SER A 262 -16.43 9.04 16.70
CA SER A 262 -17.62 8.21 16.48
C SER A 262 -17.93 7.43 17.76
N ASP A 263 -19.20 7.36 18.11
CA ASP A 263 -19.71 6.59 19.24
C ASP A 263 -20.13 5.16 18.83
N PHE A 264 -20.23 4.89 17.52
CA PHE A 264 -20.80 3.66 16.96
C PHE A 264 -19.84 2.86 16.05
N CYS A 265 -18.72 3.47 15.66
CA CYS A 265 -17.71 2.83 14.82
C CYS A 265 -16.35 2.84 15.51
N GLY A 266 -15.61 1.72 15.47
CA GLY A 266 -14.23 1.66 15.95
C GLY A 266 -13.30 2.70 15.29
N SER A 267 -13.53 3.03 14.01
CA SER A 267 -12.96 4.24 13.40
C SER A 267 -13.66 4.69 12.13
N VAL A 268 -13.72 6.02 11.92
CA VAL A 268 -14.25 6.67 10.72
C VAL A 268 -13.20 7.64 10.17
N TYR A 269 -12.90 7.53 8.87
CA TYR A 269 -11.92 8.37 8.17
C TYR A 269 -12.47 8.92 6.86
N THR A 270 -12.08 10.15 6.53
CA THR A 270 -12.28 10.70 5.18
C THR A 270 -10.98 11.28 4.66
N LEU A 271 -10.63 10.91 3.43
CA LEU A 271 -9.52 11.49 2.69
C LEU A 271 -10.05 12.57 1.75
N PHE A 272 -9.46 13.75 1.80
CA PHE A 272 -9.77 14.90 0.96
C PHE A 272 -8.57 15.26 0.08
N THR A 273 -8.82 15.76 -1.13
CA THR A 273 -7.88 16.67 -1.81
C THR A 273 -8.03 18.06 -1.22
N ALA A 274 -6.93 18.81 -1.09
CA ALA A 274 -6.90 20.17 -0.53
C ALA A 274 -6.23 21.21 -1.45
N ASP A 275 -5.95 20.85 -2.72
CA ASP A 275 -5.18 21.69 -3.65
C ASP A 275 -5.85 23.01 -4.04
N THR A 276 -7.18 23.05 -4.21
CA THR A 276 -7.95 24.26 -4.57
C THR A 276 -9.14 24.44 -3.63
N ALA A 277 -9.97 23.41 -3.52
CA ALA A 277 -11.04 23.24 -2.54
C ALA A 277 -10.86 21.91 -1.79
N LEU A 278 -11.50 21.79 -0.62
CA LEU A 278 -11.62 20.51 0.07
C LEU A 278 -12.69 19.67 -0.63
N LYS A 279 -12.27 18.55 -1.21
CA LYS A 279 -13.17 17.58 -1.85
C LYS A 279 -12.91 16.18 -1.29
N PRO A 280 -13.90 15.50 -0.70
CA PRO A 280 -13.74 14.12 -0.26
C PRO A 280 -13.53 13.22 -1.49
N ILE A 281 -12.54 12.33 -1.40
CA ILE A 281 -12.16 11.39 -2.48
C ILE A 281 -12.18 9.92 -2.03
N ALA A 282 -12.09 9.63 -0.73
CA ALA A 282 -12.28 8.30 -0.19
C ALA A 282 -12.81 8.36 1.25
N GLY A 283 -13.59 7.35 1.65
CA GLY A 283 -14.07 7.16 3.01
C GLY A 283 -13.74 5.75 3.50
N ASN A 284 -13.30 5.62 4.76
CA ASN A 284 -13.13 4.34 5.41
C ASN A 284 -13.82 4.33 6.78
N ASP A 285 -14.84 3.50 6.88
CA ASP A 285 -15.67 3.30 8.05
C ASP A 285 -15.41 1.85 8.49
N TYR A 286 -14.98 1.65 9.73
CA TYR A 286 -14.58 0.35 10.27
C TYR A 286 -15.25 0.06 11.59
N ASP A 287 -15.62 -1.22 11.76
CA ASP A 287 -16.17 -1.76 13.02
C ASP A 287 -17.36 -0.91 13.49
N CYS A 288 -18.26 -0.59 12.55
CA CYS A 288 -19.51 0.10 12.79
C CYS A 288 -20.57 -0.93 13.14
N ASP A 289 -21.02 -0.92 14.39
CA ASP A 289 -22.21 -1.68 14.79
C ASP A 289 -23.46 -0.97 14.22
N PRO A 290 -24.35 -1.70 13.51
CA PRO A 290 -25.59 -1.15 12.93
C PRO A 290 -26.74 -1.01 13.93
#